data_AF-A0A932PQJ0-F1
#
_entry.id   AF-A0A932PQJ0-F1
#
_cell.length_a   1.000
_cell.length_b   1.000
_cell.length_c   1.000
_cell.angle_alpha   90.00
_cell.angle_beta   90.00
_cell.angle_gamma   90.00
#
_symmetry.space_group_name_H-M   'P 1'
#
loop_
_entity.id
_entity.type
_entity.pdbx_description
1 polymer ?
#
loop_
_entity_poly.entity_id
_entity_poly.type
_entity_poly.pdbx_seq_one_letter_code
_entity_poly.pdbx_strand_id
1 'polypeptide(L)'
;MLLLWLSRPGAQPPLGFLAVFIPLVFLGATWISNRLMGIPAMYEEWPADKTDPIERNVGWQQVEFCPFRGHCPMSIKFGRRCLHLKQPFPFQPFYWLGPASIPWSEVRLEKTLSDRRWAFLSAAEFRLGADGRKIRLWGKVGRMLQDAVQGKQGQDAAGPSPQAGPGAIRPR
;
A
#
# COMPACT_ATOMS: atom_id res chain seq x y z
N MET A 1 -3.42 39.91 12.92
CA MET A 1 -2.44 40.03 14.03
C MET A 1 -1.32 38.99 14.01
N LEU A 2 -1.53 37.76 13.52
CA LEU A 2 -0.47 36.72 13.46
C LEU A 2 0.70 37.06 12.51
N LEU A 3 0.42 37.75 11.41
CA LEU A 3 1.42 38.16 10.40
C LEU A 3 2.39 39.26 10.89
N LEU A 4 2.06 39.99 11.96
CA LEU A 4 2.89 41.09 12.47
C LEU A 4 4.00 40.62 13.43
N TRP A 5 3.95 39.36 13.88
CA TRP A 5 4.95 38.79 14.78
C TRP A 5 6.11 38.11 14.04
N LEU A 6 5.92 37.75 12.78
CA LEU A 6 6.93 37.13 11.91
C LEU A 6 7.91 38.16 11.28
N SER A 7 7.59 39.46 11.36
CA SER A 7 8.34 40.52 10.65
C SER A 7 9.43 41.19 11.50
N ARG A 8 9.74 40.69 12.70
CA ARG A 8 10.85 41.20 13.51
C ARG A 8 12.13 40.42 13.20
N PRO A 9 13.11 41.00 12.48
CA PRO A 9 14.38 40.35 12.26
C PRO A 9 15.08 40.18 13.62
N GLY A 10 15.25 38.91 14.05
CA GLY A 10 15.95 38.55 15.29
C GLY A 10 15.09 37.94 16.40
N ALA A 11 13.76 37.88 16.26
CA ALA A 11 12.93 37.14 17.22
C ALA A 11 12.98 35.64 16.90
N GLN A 12 13.77 34.86 17.64
CA GLN A 12 13.68 33.41 17.57
C GLN A 12 12.25 32.98 17.95
N PRO A 13 11.55 32.18 17.12
CA PRO A 13 10.25 31.67 17.49
C PRO A 13 10.40 30.89 18.80
N PRO A 14 9.53 31.12 19.80
CA PRO A 14 9.64 30.42 21.07
C PRO A 14 9.64 28.91 20.80
N LEU A 15 10.53 28.15 21.45
CA LEU A 15 10.69 26.71 21.21
C LEU A 15 9.37 25.94 21.26
N GLY A 16 8.42 26.38 22.10
CA GLY A 16 7.06 25.83 22.17
C GLY A 16 6.23 26.02 20.89
N PHE A 17 6.42 27.13 20.16
CA PHE A 17 5.78 27.35 18.87
C PHE A 17 6.33 26.38 17.82
N LEU A 18 7.64 26.16 17.75
CA LEU A 18 8.24 25.18 16.84
C LEU A 18 7.80 23.75 17.21
N ALA A 19 7.77 23.41 18.49
CA ALA A 19 7.38 22.10 18.98
C ALA A 19 5.92 21.73 18.68
N VAL A 20 5.03 22.71 18.52
CA VAL A 20 3.61 22.47 18.17
C VAL A 20 3.36 22.65 16.68
N PHE A 21 3.94 23.69 16.06
CA PHE A 21 3.68 24.02 14.67
C PHE A 21 4.30 23.00 13.71
N ILE A 22 5.52 22.51 13.98
CA ILE A 22 6.18 21.52 13.11
C ILE A 22 5.37 20.21 13.03
N PRO A 23 4.92 19.60 14.16
CA PRO A 23 4.05 18.44 14.08
C PRO A 23 2.72 18.71 13.36
N LEU A 24 2.08 19.87 13.59
CA LEU A 24 0.81 20.19 12.93
C LEU A 24 0.97 20.34 11.42
N VAL A 25 2.00 21.03 10.94
CA VAL A 25 2.30 21.16 9.51
C VAL A 25 2.63 19.80 8.92
N PHE A 26 3.43 18.99 9.62
CA PHE A 26 3.76 17.63 9.18
C PHE A 26 2.51 16.75 9.06
N LEU A 27 1.61 16.79 10.04
CA LEU A 27 0.34 16.06 10.02
C LEU A 27 -0.57 16.55 8.88
N GLY A 28 -0.69 17.87 8.68
CA GLY A 28 -1.48 18.45 7.61
C GLY A 28 -0.96 18.07 6.22
N ALA A 29 0.35 18.20 6.00
CA ALA A 29 1.00 17.80 4.76
C ALA A 29 0.83 16.30 4.48
N THR A 30 1.06 15.45 5.50
CA THR A 30 0.85 14.00 5.40
C THR A 30 -0.59 13.65 5.06
N TRP A 31 -1.56 14.30 5.70
CA TRP A 31 -2.99 14.10 5.42
C TRP A 31 -3.36 14.47 3.98
N ILE A 32 -2.91 15.63 3.49
CA ILE A 32 -3.13 16.07 2.10
C ILE A 32 -2.47 15.10 1.13
N SER A 33 -1.20 14.76 1.32
CA SER A 33 -0.47 13.82 0.45
C SER A 33 -1.17 12.48 0.38
N ASN A 34 -1.64 11.93 1.51
CA ASN A 34 -2.36 10.66 1.53
C ASN A 34 -3.69 10.71 0.76
N ARG A 35 -4.44 11.83 0.87
CA ARG A 35 -5.67 12.06 0.10
C ARG A 35 -5.38 12.15 -1.39
N LEU A 36 -4.36 12.90 -1.79
CA LEU A 36 -3.95 13.02 -3.20
C LEU A 36 -3.43 11.70 -3.78
N MET A 37 -2.77 10.88 -2.97
CA MET A 37 -2.33 9.53 -3.33
C MET A 37 -3.47 8.51 -3.33
N GLY A 38 -4.71 8.91 -3.00
CA GLY A 38 -5.88 8.03 -3.03
C GLY A 38 -5.83 6.91 -1.97
N ILE A 39 -5.08 7.09 -0.90
CA ILE A 39 -4.97 6.10 0.19
C ILE A 39 -6.32 5.88 0.91
N PRO A 40 -7.13 6.91 1.20
CA PRO A 40 -8.46 6.68 1.76
C PRO A 40 -9.34 5.82 0.84
N ALA A 41 -9.34 6.11 -0.46
CA ALA A 41 -10.09 5.31 -1.43
C ALA A 41 -9.59 3.86 -1.51
N MET A 42 -8.28 3.62 -1.30
CA MET A 42 -7.75 2.26 -1.21
C MET A 42 -8.30 1.50 0.01
N TYR A 43 -8.36 2.13 1.18
CA TYR A 43 -8.92 1.50 2.38
C TYR A 43 -10.44 1.29 2.29
N GLU A 44 -11.13 2.12 1.51
CA GLU A 44 -12.55 1.92 1.21
C GLU A 44 -12.77 0.78 0.20
N GLU A 45 -11.92 0.67 -0.82
CA GLU A 45 -11.95 -0.40 -1.83
C GLU A 45 -11.62 -1.77 -1.21
N TRP A 46 -10.60 -1.80 -0.34
CA TRP A 46 -10.18 -3.00 0.38
C TRP A 46 -10.22 -2.75 1.89
N PRO A 47 -11.41 -2.83 2.52
CA PRO A 47 -11.52 -2.67 3.96
C PRO A 47 -10.75 -3.76 4.71
N ALA A 48 -10.34 -3.46 5.95
CA ALA A 48 -9.61 -4.41 6.77
C ALA A 48 -10.41 -5.71 7.02
N ASP A 49 -9.84 -6.85 6.66
CA ASP A 49 -10.41 -8.16 6.99
C ASP A 49 -10.11 -8.50 8.46
N LYS A 50 -11.13 -8.38 9.31
CA LYS A 50 -11.04 -8.69 10.75
C LYS A 50 -10.92 -10.19 11.05
N THR A 51 -11.20 -11.04 10.07
CA THR A 51 -11.20 -12.51 10.22
C THR A 51 -9.90 -13.15 9.76
N ASP A 52 -9.07 -12.43 9.01
CA ASP A 52 -7.78 -12.93 8.54
C ASP A 52 -6.70 -12.70 9.59
N PRO A 53 -6.06 -13.76 10.13
CA PRO A 53 -4.90 -13.56 10.99
C PRO A 53 -3.81 -12.83 10.20
N ILE A 54 -3.29 -11.77 10.79
CA ILE A 54 -2.17 -11.04 10.21
C ILE A 54 -0.90 -11.85 10.50
N GLU A 55 -0.40 -12.51 9.47
CA GLU A 55 0.83 -13.30 9.55
C GLU A 55 2.04 -12.39 9.19
N ARG A 56 3.12 -12.95 8.63
CA ARG A 56 4.46 -12.33 8.54
C ARG A 56 4.45 -10.86 8.09
N ASN A 57 5.14 -10.00 8.87
CA ASN A 57 5.35 -8.60 8.54
C ASN A 57 6.60 -8.44 7.66
N VAL A 58 6.43 -7.75 6.54
CA VAL A 58 7.49 -7.28 5.68
C VAL A 58 7.54 -5.75 5.79
N GLY A 59 8.71 -5.23 6.18
CA GLY A 59 8.87 -3.88 6.71
C GLY A 59 8.52 -2.73 5.76
N TRP A 60 9.00 -1.54 6.10
CA TRP A 60 8.78 -0.31 5.34
C TRP A 60 9.25 -0.46 3.89
N GLN A 61 8.33 -0.29 2.94
CA GLN A 61 8.59 -0.28 1.51
C GLN A 61 7.91 0.91 0.86
N GLN A 62 8.57 1.51 -0.11
CA GLN A 62 7.99 2.55 -0.93
C GLN A 62 7.06 1.90 -1.94
N VAL A 63 5.77 2.15 -1.80
CA VAL A 63 4.72 1.64 -2.68
C VAL A 63 4.26 2.76 -3.59
N GLU A 64 4.07 2.46 -4.87
CA GLU A 64 3.48 3.41 -5.79
C GLU A 64 1.94 3.31 -5.68
N PHE A 65 1.29 4.45 -5.56
CA PHE A 65 -0.16 4.55 -5.51
C PHE A 65 -0.65 5.57 -6.54
N CYS A 66 -1.87 5.32 -7.03
CA CYS A 66 -2.59 6.16 -7.99
C CYS A 66 -2.00 6.21 -9.42
N PRO A 67 -2.81 6.65 -10.40
CA PRO A 67 -2.38 6.80 -11.80
C PRO A 67 -1.28 7.86 -11.99
N PHE A 68 -1.08 8.75 -11.02
CA PHE A 68 -0.09 9.83 -11.06
C PHE A 68 1.33 9.42 -10.62
N ARG A 69 1.61 8.12 -10.43
CA ARG A 69 2.92 7.60 -10.02
C ARG A 69 3.47 8.21 -8.72
N GLY A 70 2.60 8.37 -7.73
CA GLY A 70 2.99 8.88 -6.41
C GLY A 70 3.55 7.77 -5.53
N HIS A 71 4.66 8.01 -4.86
CA HIS A 71 5.25 7.04 -3.94
C HIS A 71 4.86 7.32 -2.49
N CYS A 72 4.40 6.30 -1.76
CA CYS A 72 4.06 6.36 -0.35
C CYS A 72 4.77 5.23 0.42
N PRO A 73 5.46 5.50 1.54
CA PRO A 73 5.99 4.43 2.39
C PRO A 73 4.84 3.66 3.05
N MET A 74 4.89 2.33 2.99
CA MET A 74 3.91 1.42 3.59
C MET A 74 4.61 0.21 4.22
N SER A 75 3.98 -0.40 5.21
CA SER A 75 4.30 -1.73 5.72
C SER A 75 3.40 -2.75 5.02
N ILE A 76 3.98 -3.90 4.67
CA ILE A 76 3.30 -4.98 3.96
C ILE A 76 3.20 -6.17 4.90
N LYS A 77 2.02 -6.76 5.06
CA LYS A 77 1.88 -7.99 5.84
C LYS A 77 1.16 -9.05 5.03
N PHE A 78 1.65 -10.27 5.10
CA PHE A 78 1.05 -11.40 4.39
C PHE A 78 0.07 -12.09 5.34
N GLY A 79 -1.21 -12.05 5.01
CA GLY A 79 -2.25 -12.81 5.70
C GLY A 79 -2.54 -14.10 4.96
N ARG A 80 -3.34 -14.96 5.58
CA ARG A 80 -3.73 -16.25 4.98
C ARG A 80 -4.60 -16.03 3.74
N ARG A 81 -5.53 -15.06 3.83
CA ARG A 81 -6.53 -14.73 2.81
C ARG A 81 -6.20 -13.47 2.01
N CYS A 82 -5.54 -12.51 2.65
CA CYS A 82 -5.29 -11.20 2.04
C CYS A 82 -3.83 -10.74 2.18
N LEU A 83 -3.40 -9.91 1.24
CA LEU A 83 -2.25 -9.03 1.37
C LEU A 83 -2.67 -7.75 2.10
N HIS A 84 -2.03 -7.45 3.23
CA HIS A 84 -2.35 -6.28 4.04
C HIS A 84 -1.35 -5.15 3.80
N LEU A 85 -1.84 -3.96 3.45
CA LEU A 85 -1.03 -2.76 3.29
C LEU A 85 -1.37 -1.73 4.37
N LYS A 86 -0.36 -1.23 5.07
CA LYS A 86 -0.56 -0.32 6.20
C LYS A 86 0.39 0.88 6.14
N GLN A 87 -0.16 2.07 6.40
CA GLN A 87 0.64 3.29 6.55
C GLN A 87 1.52 3.33 7.83
N PRO A 88 2.65 4.07 7.79
CA PRO A 88 3.46 4.44 8.95
C PRO A 88 2.75 5.48 9.77
N PHE A 89 1.80 5.02 10.59
CA PHE A 89 1.39 5.83 11.71
C PHE A 89 1.91 5.22 13.01
N PRO A 90 2.73 5.97 13.78
CA PRO A 90 3.21 5.52 15.08
C PRO A 90 2.07 5.40 16.11
N PHE A 91 0.94 6.07 15.87
CA PHE A 91 -0.30 5.95 16.60
C PHE A 91 -1.43 5.60 15.64
N GLN A 92 -2.48 4.93 16.11
CA GLN A 92 -3.69 4.73 15.31
C GLN A 92 -4.61 5.92 15.53
N PRO A 93 -4.69 6.90 14.62
CA PRO A 93 -5.69 7.96 14.80
C PRO A 93 -7.10 7.35 14.79
N PHE A 94 -8.04 7.95 15.51
CA PHE A 94 -9.43 7.46 15.62
C PHE A 94 -10.16 7.29 14.27
N TYR A 95 -9.69 7.97 13.22
CA TYR A 95 -10.20 7.87 11.85
C TYR A 95 -9.46 6.82 10.99
N TRP A 96 -8.55 6.04 11.56
CA TRP A 96 -7.82 5.01 10.85
C TRP A 96 -8.72 3.79 10.59
N LEU A 97 -9.02 3.53 9.32
CA LEU A 97 -9.90 2.46 8.86
C LEU A 97 -9.26 1.05 8.91
N GLY A 98 -8.04 0.93 9.43
CA GLY A 98 -7.25 -0.29 9.44
C GLY A 98 -6.32 -0.42 8.22
N PRO A 99 -5.65 -1.57 8.04
CA PRO A 99 -4.90 -1.86 6.82
C PRO A 99 -5.85 -2.07 5.63
N ALA A 100 -5.35 -1.84 4.42
CA ALA A 100 -6.02 -2.31 3.22
C ALA A 100 -5.81 -3.82 3.10
N SER A 101 -6.88 -4.61 3.07
CA SER A 101 -6.80 -6.09 2.97
C SER A 101 -7.20 -6.55 1.58
N ILE A 102 -6.21 -6.68 0.70
CA ILE A 102 -6.41 -7.03 -0.71
C ILE A 102 -6.43 -8.55 -0.85
N PRO A 103 -7.51 -9.17 -1.37
CA PRO A 103 -7.54 -10.61 -1.61
C PRO A 103 -6.41 -11.07 -2.53
N TRP A 104 -5.82 -12.25 -2.26
CA TRP A 104 -4.72 -12.77 -3.09
C TRP A 104 -5.10 -12.92 -4.58
N SER A 105 -6.38 -13.18 -4.88
CA SER A 105 -6.93 -13.26 -6.25
C SER A 105 -6.83 -11.93 -7.02
N GLU A 106 -6.76 -10.81 -6.31
CA GLU A 106 -6.66 -9.46 -6.88
C GLU A 106 -5.22 -8.96 -6.97
N VAL A 107 -4.25 -9.72 -6.45
CA VAL A 107 -2.83 -9.39 -6.56
C VAL A 107 -2.22 -10.18 -7.72
N ARG A 108 -1.78 -9.46 -8.76
CA ARG A 108 -1.18 -10.07 -9.95
C ARG A 108 0.24 -9.58 -10.16
N LEU A 109 1.17 -10.49 -10.36
CA LEU A 109 2.54 -10.16 -10.73
C LEU A 109 2.58 -9.76 -12.22
N GLU A 110 2.93 -8.51 -12.51
CA GLU A 110 3.10 -8.01 -13.88
C GLU A 110 4.56 -8.07 -14.33
N LYS A 111 5.50 -7.82 -13.41
CA LYS A 111 6.94 -7.84 -13.70
C LYS A 111 7.68 -8.56 -12.59
N THR A 112 8.42 -9.60 -12.96
CA THR A 112 9.29 -10.34 -12.04
C THR A 112 10.56 -9.55 -11.72
N LEU A 113 11.15 -9.84 -10.56
CA LEU A 113 12.52 -9.42 -10.27
C LEU A 113 13.48 -10.12 -11.24
N SER A 114 14.43 -9.37 -11.79
CA SER A 114 15.46 -9.95 -12.65
C SER A 114 16.50 -10.65 -11.80
N ASP A 115 16.83 -11.91 -12.11
CA ASP A 115 17.91 -12.65 -11.44
C ASP A 115 19.32 -12.21 -11.85
N ARG A 116 19.44 -11.21 -12.74
CA ARG A 116 20.75 -10.70 -13.19
C ARG A 116 21.42 -9.91 -12.06
N ARG A 117 22.74 -9.78 -12.10
CA ARG A 117 23.55 -9.02 -11.10
C ARG A 117 23.10 -7.57 -10.87
N TRP A 118 22.24 -7.02 -11.73
CA TRP A 118 21.58 -5.71 -11.61
C TRP A 118 20.17 -5.78 -10.96
N ALA A 119 19.82 -6.91 -10.31
CA ALA A 119 18.53 -7.17 -9.66
C ALA A 119 18.10 -6.09 -8.67
N PHE A 120 19.06 -5.42 -8.04
CA PHE A 120 18.82 -4.32 -7.12
C PHE A 120 18.17 -3.09 -7.79
N LEU A 121 18.31 -2.94 -9.12
CA LEU A 121 17.66 -1.88 -9.91
C LEU A 121 16.30 -2.32 -10.48
N SER A 122 16.01 -3.61 -10.54
CA SER A 122 14.71 -4.10 -11.00
C SER A 122 13.72 -4.10 -9.84
N ALA A 123 12.60 -3.40 -9.99
CA ALA A 123 11.44 -3.59 -9.12
C ALA A 123 10.59 -4.74 -9.65
N ALA A 124 10.09 -5.61 -8.78
CA ALA A 124 8.90 -6.38 -9.10
C ALA A 124 7.69 -5.45 -9.14
N GLU A 125 6.85 -5.59 -10.15
CA GLU A 125 5.62 -4.82 -10.29
C GLU A 125 4.42 -5.74 -10.07
N PHE A 126 3.53 -5.33 -9.16
CA PHE A 126 2.31 -6.04 -8.83
C PHE A 126 1.11 -5.14 -9.11
N ARG A 127 0.15 -5.64 -9.87
CA ARG A 127 -1.14 -5.01 -10.06
C ARG A 127 -2.10 -5.46 -8.95
N LEU A 128 -2.83 -4.51 -8.41
CA LEU A 128 -3.89 -4.73 -7.43
C LEU A 128 -5.24 -4.38 -8.06
N GLY A 129 -6.20 -5.27 -7.88
CA GLY A 129 -7.58 -5.05 -8.28
C GLY A 129 -7.81 -4.95 -9.78
N ALA A 130 -9.07 -4.72 -10.13
CA ALA A 130 -9.50 -4.45 -11.49
C ALA A 130 -8.99 -3.08 -11.99
N ASP A 131 -8.97 -2.08 -11.11
CA ASP A 131 -8.60 -0.68 -11.40
C ASP A 131 -7.13 -0.49 -11.76
N GLY A 132 -6.29 -1.50 -11.52
CA GLY A 132 -4.93 -1.53 -12.06
C GLY A 132 -3.91 -0.72 -11.27
N ARG A 133 -4.15 -0.50 -9.97
CA ARG A 133 -3.17 0.13 -9.08
C ARG A 133 -1.90 -0.72 -9.04
N LYS A 134 -0.71 -0.10 -9.08
CA LYS A 134 0.56 -0.84 -9.17
C LYS A 134 1.44 -0.62 -7.95
N ILE A 135 1.85 -1.70 -7.31
CA ILE A 135 2.91 -1.69 -6.31
C ILE A 135 4.23 -2.06 -6.98
N ARG A 136 5.28 -1.29 -6.71
CA ARG A 136 6.66 -1.64 -7.05
C ARG A 136 7.42 -2.00 -5.78
N LEU A 137 8.08 -3.16 -5.79
CA LEU A 137 8.86 -3.64 -4.65
C LEU A 137 10.24 -4.10 -5.09
N TRP A 138 11.24 -3.81 -4.26
CA TRP A 138 12.62 -4.17 -4.53
C TRP A 138 13.12 -5.22 -3.54
N GLY A 139 14.21 -5.89 -3.92
CA GLY A 139 15.00 -6.73 -3.02
C GLY A 139 14.23 -7.90 -2.41
N LYS A 140 14.39 -8.10 -1.10
CA LYS A 140 13.81 -9.25 -0.38
C LYS A 140 12.29 -9.21 -0.37
N VAL A 141 11.70 -8.03 -0.21
CA VAL A 141 10.25 -7.86 -0.09
C VAL A 141 9.55 -8.20 -1.40
N GLY A 142 10.08 -7.68 -2.52
CA GLY A 142 9.56 -8.02 -3.84
C GLY A 142 9.68 -9.51 -4.14
N ARG A 143 10.80 -10.17 -3.77
CA ARG A 143 10.94 -11.64 -3.91
C ARG A 143 9.90 -12.38 -3.09
N MET A 144 9.75 -12.04 -1.81
CA MET A 144 8.78 -12.71 -0.94
C MET A 144 7.34 -12.54 -1.41
N LEU A 145 6.96 -11.37 -1.92
CA LEU A 145 5.62 -11.17 -2.48
C LEU A 145 5.44 -11.91 -3.80
N GLN A 146 6.47 -11.93 -4.67
CA GLN A 146 6.46 -12.70 -5.90
C GLN A 146 6.24 -14.20 -5.61
N ASP A 147 7.01 -14.77 -4.69
CA ASP A 147 6.90 -16.18 -4.30
C ASP A 147 5.52 -16.48 -3.71
N ALA A 148 4.98 -15.58 -2.88
CA ALA A 148 3.66 -15.72 -2.29
C ALA A 148 2.54 -15.69 -3.35
N VAL A 149 2.59 -14.75 -4.29
CA VAL A 149 1.61 -14.63 -5.37
C VAL A 149 1.66 -15.87 -6.27
N GLN A 150 2.86 -16.32 -6.66
CA GLN A 150 3.03 -17.51 -7.48
C GLN A 150 2.54 -18.77 -6.75
N GLY A 151 2.84 -18.91 -5.45
CA GLY A 151 2.37 -20.04 -4.64
C GLY A 151 0.84 -20.07 -4.50
N LYS A 152 0.20 -18.91 -4.29
CA LYS A 152 -1.26 -18.81 -4.16
C LYS A 152 -1.98 -19.03 -5.49
N GLN A 153 -1.48 -18.45 -6.58
CA GLN A 153 -2.04 -18.65 -7.92
C GLN A 153 -1.81 -20.08 -8.43
N GLY A 154 -0.68 -20.70 -8.06
CA GLY A 154 -0.41 -22.11 -8.36
C GLY A 154 -1.31 -23.08 -7.58
N GLN A 155 -1.74 -22.70 -6.37
CA GLN A 155 -2.72 -23.47 -5.60
C GLN A 155 -4.13 -23.36 -6.19
N ASP A 156 -4.52 -22.20 -6.70
CA ASP A 156 -5.82 -22.03 -7.39
C ASP A 156 -5.85 -22.74 -8.76
N ALA A 157 -4.70 -22.89 -9.43
CA ALA A 157 -4.57 -23.70 -10.65
C ALA A 157 -4.55 -25.22 -10.39
N ALA A 158 -4.34 -25.65 -9.14
CA ALA A 158 -4.36 -27.04 -8.71
C ALA A 158 -5.69 -27.45 -8.03
N GLY A 159 -6.72 -26.61 -8.11
CA GLY A 159 -8.12 -26.98 -7.84
C GLY A 159 -8.72 -27.80 -9.00
N PRO A 160 -9.80 -28.59 -8.78
CA PRO A 160 -10.24 -29.60 -9.72
C PRO A 160 -10.56 -28.98 -11.09
N SER A 161 -10.00 -29.59 -12.15
CA SER A 161 -10.28 -29.25 -13.54
C SER A 161 -11.77 -28.95 -13.72
N PRO A 162 -12.16 -27.80 -14.32
CA PRO A 162 -13.56 -27.58 -14.63
C PRO A 162 -14.02 -28.68 -15.57
N GLN A 163 -14.97 -29.51 -15.12
CA GLN A 163 -15.73 -30.35 -16.03
C GLN A 163 -16.31 -29.44 -17.11
N ALA A 164 -15.97 -29.74 -18.37
CA ALA A 164 -16.60 -29.13 -19.53
C ALA A 164 -18.09 -29.52 -19.53
N GLY A 165 -18.92 -28.68 -18.90
CA GLY A 165 -20.37 -28.71 -18.98
C GLY A 165 -20.86 -27.74 -20.06
N PRO A 166 -21.91 -28.10 -20.83
CA PRO A 166 -22.33 -27.33 -22.00
C PRO A 166 -23.21 -26.14 -21.62
N GLY A 167 -23.08 -25.04 -22.34
CA GLY A 167 -24.17 -24.06 -22.50
C GLY A 167 -23.90 -22.68 -21.92
N ALA A 168 -23.77 -21.73 -22.84
CA ALA A 168 -23.69 -20.30 -22.60
C ALA A 168 -24.97 -19.72 -21.99
N ILE A 169 -24.84 -18.69 -21.13
CA ILE A 169 -25.84 -17.62 -21.02
C ILE A 169 -25.12 -16.27 -20.86
N ARG A 170 -25.14 -15.45 -21.92
CA ARG A 170 -24.92 -14.00 -21.85
C ARG A 170 -26.27 -13.31 -21.56
N PRO A 171 -26.33 -12.27 -20.73
CA PRO A 171 -27.48 -11.36 -20.71
C PRO A 171 -27.32 -10.27 -21.79
N ARG A 172 -28.46 -9.83 -22.33
CA ARG A 172 -28.62 -8.75 -23.32
C ARG A 172 -28.22 -7.39 -22.76
#